data_AF-A0A355F6D6-F1
#
_entry.id   AF-A0A355F6D6-F1
#
_cell.length_a   1.000
_cell.length_b   1.000
_cell.length_c   1.000
_cell.angle_alpha   90.00
_cell.angle_beta   90.00
_cell.angle_gamma   90.00
#
_symmetry.space_group_name_H-M   'P 1'
#
loop_
_entity.id
_entity.type
_entity.pdbx_description
1 polymer ?
#
loop_
_entity_poly.entity_id
_entity_poly.type
_entity_poly.pdbx_seq_one_letter_code
_entity_poly.pdbx_strand_id
1 'polypeptide(L)'
;SATLNSQPLVQVAGPTVPSWGSDDVPGDQPGDLGGLPGKGFAKVLEGRINGQGPTVRPVLFIDAEGVTSDTLIPSGAIDTSSFEFELPAGLAPGAQVAVEAQLLYRRTFRALQVTKGWTQSAHGGPIEIEVARRQVALPVTGGASVVEVPTASALGLCALALALAALGAYRLRRRVVPDLTNRG
;
A
#
# COMPACT_ATOMS: atom_id res chain seq x y z
N SER A 1 -7.96 3.35 -3.50
CA SER A 1 -8.12 2.10 -2.73
C SER A 1 -7.46 0.95 -3.47
N ALA A 2 -7.14 -0.14 -2.75
CA ALA A 2 -6.71 -1.39 -3.36
C ALA A 2 -7.54 -2.53 -2.78
N THR A 3 -7.99 -3.46 -3.62
CA THR A 3 -8.80 -4.60 -3.21
C THR A 3 -8.31 -5.91 -3.85
N LEU A 4 -8.54 -7.01 -3.14
CA LEU A 4 -8.35 -8.37 -3.63
C LEU A 4 -9.66 -9.13 -3.44
N ASN A 5 -10.21 -9.69 -4.51
CA ASN A 5 -11.54 -10.35 -4.47
C ASN A 5 -12.61 -9.48 -3.82
N SER A 6 -12.61 -8.18 -4.14
CA SER A 6 -13.47 -7.14 -3.55
C SER A 6 -13.27 -6.85 -2.07
N GLN A 7 -12.29 -7.48 -1.40
CA GLN A 7 -11.91 -7.15 -0.03
C GLN A 7 -10.86 -6.05 -0.02
N PRO A 8 -11.01 -4.98 0.78
CA PRO A 8 -10.04 -3.91 0.86
C PRO A 8 -8.72 -4.42 1.45
N LEU A 9 -7.61 -4.00 0.85
CA LEU A 9 -6.27 -4.22 1.39
C LEU A 9 -5.94 -3.11 2.40
N VAL A 10 -5.18 -3.48 3.43
CA VAL A 10 -4.72 -2.53 4.44
C VAL A 10 -3.56 -1.72 3.88
N GLN A 11 -3.66 -0.40 3.94
CA GLN A 11 -2.53 0.46 3.62
C GLN A 11 -1.50 0.41 4.75
N VAL A 12 -0.25 0.09 4.42
CA VAL A 12 0.86 0.04 5.39
C VAL A 12 1.81 1.23 5.25
N ALA A 13 1.83 1.91 4.10
CA ALA A 13 2.59 3.15 3.91
C ALA A 13 1.94 4.09 2.88
N GLY A 14 2.35 5.36 2.92
CA GLY A 14 1.83 6.43 2.06
C GLY A 14 0.89 7.38 2.79
N PRO A 15 0.45 8.46 2.11
CA PRO A 15 -0.43 9.45 2.72
C PRO A 15 -1.85 8.92 2.89
N THR A 16 -2.59 9.59 3.79
CA THR A 16 -4.04 9.47 3.93
C THR A 16 -4.70 10.81 3.66
N VAL A 17 -5.97 10.77 3.27
CA VAL A 17 -6.75 12.00 3.10
C VAL A 17 -6.83 12.72 4.45
N PRO A 18 -6.54 14.03 4.50
CA PRO A 18 -6.59 14.81 5.74
C PRO A 18 -7.99 14.82 6.37
N SER A 19 -8.07 15.14 7.66
CA SER A 19 -9.33 15.17 8.43
C SER A 19 -10.41 16.06 7.82
N TRP A 20 -10.03 17.16 7.18
CA TRP A 20 -10.97 18.07 6.50
C TRP A 20 -11.67 17.45 5.27
N GLY A 21 -11.29 16.22 4.89
CA GLY A 21 -11.98 15.36 3.94
C GLY A 21 -13.21 14.65 4.51
N SER A 22 -13.44 14.70 5.82
CA SER A 22 -14.56 14.11 6.55
C SER A 22 -15.36 15.16 7.34
N ASP A 23 -16.57 14.79 7.76
CA ASP A 23 -17.34 15.54 8.72
C ASP A 23 -16.70 15.47 10.12
N ASP A 24 -17.08 16.39 11.00
CA ASP A 24 -16.62 16.41 12.40
C ASP A 24 -17.41 15.44 13.29
N VAL A 25 -18.48 14.82 12.75
CA VAL A 25 -19.29 13.83 13.45
C VAL A 25 -18.61 12.46 13.42
N PRO A 26 -18.39 11.80 14.57
CA PRO A 26 -17.81 10.47 14.61
C PRO A 26 -18.67 9.42 13.87
N GLY A 27 -18.00 8.54 13.12
CA GLY A 27 -18.61 7.41 12.40
C GLY A 27 -18.35 7.44 10.90
N ASP A 28 -18.77 6.38 10.21
CA ASP A 28 -18.66 6.28 8.76
C ASP A 28 -19.85 6.97 8.09
N GLN A 29 -19.61 8.15 7.51
CA GLN A 29 -20.60 8.88 6.74
C GLN A 29 -20.35 8.73 5.23
N PRO A 30 -21.41 8.61 4.41
CA PRO A 30 -21.25 8.61 2.95
C PRO A 30 -20.52 9.88 2.47
N GLY A 31 -19.44 9.70 1.70
CA GLY A 31 -18.64 10.80 1.16
C GLY A 31 -17.52 11.31 2.08
N ASP A 32 -17.39 10.75 3.27
CA ASP A 32 -16.25 11.00 4.15
C ASP A 32 -15.08 10.14 3.73
N LEU A 33 -13.93 10.80 3.52
CA LEU A 33 -12.74 10.18 2.95
C LEU A 33 -11.52 10.33 3.85
N GLY A 34 -11.61 11.16 4.90
CA GLY A 34 -10.53 11.38 5.86
C GLY A 34 -10.04 10.07 6.46
N GLY A 35 -8.73 9.91 6.53
CA GLY A 35 -8.08 8.68 7.01
C GLY A 35 -7.98 7.56 5.97
N LEU A 36 -8.72 7.63 4.86
CA LEU A 36 -8.57 6.64 3.78
C LEU A 36 -7.27 6.89 2.97
N PRO A 37 -6.75 5.86 2.27
CA PRO A 37 -5.59 6.01 1.39
C PRO A 37 -5.84 7.08 0.32
N GLY A 38 -5.05 8.15 0.35
CA GLY A 38 -5.20 9.28 -0.56
C GLY A 38 -4.39 10.49 -0.14
N LYS A 39 -4.60 11.61 -0.82
CA LYS A 39 -3.92 12.88 -0.51
C LYS A 39 -4.87 14.04 -0.74
N GLY A 40 -4.82 15.03 0.14
CA GLY A 40 -5.62 16.25 0.05
C GLY A 40 -4.82 17.46 -0.40
N PHE A 41 -5.39 18.23 -1.33
CA PHE A 41 -4.82 19.48 -1.84
C PHE A 41 -5.75 20.65 -1.49
N ALA A 42 -5.33 21.50 -0.57
CA ALA A 42 -6.11 22.67 -0.15
C ALA A 42 -5.22 23.74 0.48
N LYS A 43 -5.71 24.98 0.45
CA LYS A 43 -5.23 26.02 1.35
C LYS A 43 -6.09 26.01 2.62
N VAL A 44 -5.49 25.63 3.74
CA VAL A 44 -6.15 25.53 5.05
C VAL A 44 -5.86 26.81 5.82
N LEU A 45 -6.93 27.53 6.16
CA LEU A 45 -6.86 28.75 6.97
C LEU A 45 -7.09 28.42 8.44
N GLU A 46 -6.45 29.18 9.32
CA GLU A 46 -6.70 29.19 10.76
C GLU A 46 -7.12 30.56 11.25
N GLY A 47 -7.91 30.58 12.32
CA GLY A 47 -8.33 31.81 12.96
C GLY A 47 -9.40 31.56 14.03
N ARG A 48 -9.92 32.65 14.59
CA ARG A 48 -10.97 32.63 15.62
C ARG A 48 -12.31 32.96 14.98
N ILE A 49 -13.33 32.14 15.26
CA ILE A 49 -14.67 32.36 14.70
C ILE A 49 -15.23 33.67 15.28
N ASN A 50 -15.56 34.63 14.42
CA ASN A 50 -15.96 36.00 14.79
C ASN A 50 -14.95 36.72 15.69
N GLY A 51 -13.66 36.39 15.58
CA GLY A 51 -12.59 37.00 16.39
C GLY A 51 -12.61 36.62 17.88
N GLN A 52 -13.38 35.59 18.27
CA GLN A 52 -13.54 35.15 19.65
C GLN A 52 -13.18 33.67 19.83
N GLY A 53 -12.81 33.31 21.05
CA GLY A 53 -12.54 31.91 21.41
C GLY A 53 -11.19 31.36 20.91
N PRO A 54 -11.02 30.03 20.86
CA PRO A 54 -9.78 29.41 20.43
C PRO A 54 -9.58 29.54 18.92
N THR A 55 -8.31 29.49 18.48
CA THR A 55 -7.97 29.32 17.07
C THR A 55 -8.38 27.92 16.62
N VAL A 56 -9.18 27.83 15.57
CA VAL A 56 -9.63 26.56 14.95
C VAL A 56 -9.18 26.48 13.50
N ARG A 57 -9.30 25.29 12.91
CA ARG A 57 -8.93 24.98 11.53
C ARG A 57 -9.78 23.82 10.98
N PRO A 58 -10.22 23.85 9.72
CA PRO A 58 -10.20 25.00 8.81
C PRO A 58 -11.22 26.09 9.20
N VAL A 59 -10.94 27.36 8.89
CA VAL A 59 -11.92 28.47 8.95
C VAL A 59 -12.22 29.05 7.57
N LEU A 60 -13.34 29.78 7.47
CA LEU A 60 -13.64 30.61 6.30
C LEU A 60 -12.72 31.83 6.23
N PHE A 61 -12.56 32.40 5.04
CA PHE A 61 -11.67 33.55 4.81
C PHE A 61 -12.03 34.79 5.64
N ILE A 62 -13.29 34.93 6.05
CA ILE A 62 -13.77 36.03 6.89
C ILE A 62 -13.24 35.96 8.33
N ASP A 63 -12.91 34.76 8.81
CA ASP A 63 -12.40 34.50 10.15
C ASP A 63 -10.89 34.19 10.14
N ALA A 64 -10.24 34.27 8.97
CA ALA A 64 -8.85 33.86 8.80
C ALA A 64 -7.87 34.87 9.41
N GLU A 65 -7.05 34.39 10.33
CA GLU A 65 -5.95 35.14 10.94
C GLU A 65 -4.59 34.67 10.38
N GLY A 66 -4.54 33.49 9.75
CA GLY A 66 -3.34 32.91 9.16
C GLY A 66 -3.61 31.74 8.22
N VAL A 67 -2.54 31.21 7.66
CA VAL A 67 -2.54 30.00 6.80
C VAL A 67 -1.83 28.89 7.56
N THR A 68 -2.56 27.83 7.89
CA THR A 68 -1.97 26.63 8.51
C THR A 68 -1.17 25.82 7.50
N SER A 69 -1.72 25.63 6.30
CA SER A 69 -1.06 24.89 5.24
C SER A 69 -1.56 25.33 3.86
N ASP A 70 -0.69 25.20 2.87
CA ASP A 70 -1.03 25.37 1.47
C ASP A 70 -0.43 24.19 0.69
N THR A 71 -1.29 23.22 0.38
CA THR A 71 -0.91 22.02 -0.38
C THR A 71 -1.46 22.07 -1.78
N LEU A 72 -1.82 23.24 -2.32
CA LEU A 72 -2.29 23.33 -3.70
C LEU A 72 -1.19 22.91 -4.67
N ILE A 73 -1.58 22.18 -5.73
CA ILE A 73 -0.67 21.86 -6.83
C ILE A 73 -0.47 23.15 -7.64
N PRO A 74 0.77 23.67 -7.79
CA PRO A 74 1.01 24.84 -8.60
C PRO A 74 0.58 24.66 -10.05
N SER A 75 0.30 25.77 -10.75
CA SER A 75 -0.08 25.71 -12.16
C SER A 75 0.98 25.01 -13.01
N GLY A 76 0.55 24.02 -13.80
CA GLY A 76 1.43 23.21 -14.65
C GLY A 76 2.30 22.20 -13.90
N ALA A 77 2.25 22.15 -12.56
CA ALA A 77 2.99 21.18 -11.77
C ALA A 77 2.29 19.81 -11.71
N ILE A 78 3.08 18.79 -11.41
CA ILE A 78 2.62 17.42 -11.21
C ILE A 78 2.95 17.02 -9.77
N ASP A 79 1.97 16.47 -9.06
CA ASP A 79 2.18 15.79 -7.78
C ASP A 79 2.18 14.27 -8.00
N THR A 80 3.13 13.57 -7.37
CA THR A 80 3.20 12.11 -7.38
C THR A 80 3.20 11.61 -5.94
N SER A 81 2.40 10.57 -5.67
CA SER A 81 2.28 9.95 -4.36
C SER A 81 2.36 8.43 -4.49
N SER A 82 3.07 7.80 -3.55
CA SER A 82 3.23 6.35 -3.47
C SER A 82 2.43 5.79 -2.29
N PHE A 83 1.85 4.61 -2.50
CA PHE A 83 1.02 3.91 -1.52
C PHE A 83 1.45 2.46 -1.47
N GLU A 84 1.58 1.91 -0.27
CA GLU A 84 1.90 0.50 -0.06
C GLU A 84 0.74 -0.17 0.66
N PHE A 85 0.34 -1.34 0.17
CA PHE A 85 -0.75 -2.13 0.71
C PHE A 85 -0.25 -3.53 1.09
N GLU A 86 -0.70 -4.01 2.23
CA GLU A 86 -0.40 -5.37 2.69
C GLU A 86 -1.16 -6.38 1.82
N LEU A 87 -0.43 -7.38 1.33
CA LEU A 87 -1.01 -8.53 0.66
C LEU A 87 -1.23 -9.66 1.66
N PRO A 88 -2.38 -10.35 1.63
CA PRO A 88 -2.57 -11.57 2.41
C PRO A 88 -1.49 -12.61 2.15
N ALA A 89 -1.13 -13.40 3.17
CA ALA A 89 -0.19 -14.50 3.00
C ALA A 89 -0.78 -15.61 2.10
N GLY A 90 0.09 -16.33 1.38
CA GLY A 90 -0.31 -17.51 0.59
C GLY A 90 -0.99 -17.20 -0.75
N LEU A 91 -0.89 -15.97 -1.27
CA LEU A 91 -1.41 -15.65 -2.60
C LEU A 91 -0.68 -16.42 -3.68
N ALA A 92 -1.45 -17.06 -4.55
CA ALA A 92 -0.92 -17.67 -5.75
C ALA A 92 -0.30 -16.60 -6.67
N PRO A 93 0.86 -16.86 -7.29
CA PRO A 93 1.39 -16.01 -8.34
C PRO A 93 0.32 -15.75 -9.41
N GLY A 94 0.19 -14.49 -9.84
CA GLY A 94 -0.82 -14.09 -10.82
C GLY A 94 -2.21 -13.79 -10.24
N ALA A 95 -2.41 -13.89 -8.92
CA ALA A 95 -3.58 -13.30 -8.26
C ALA A 95 -3.70 -11.81 -8.63
N GLN A 96 -4.91 -11.32 -8.86
CA GLN A 96 -5.15 -9.97 -9.37
C GLN A 96 -5.58 -9.03 -8.25
N VAL A 97 -4.84 -7.95 -8.04
CA VAL A 97 -5.21 -6.85 -7.14
C VAL A 97 -5.83 -5.75 -7.96
N ALA A 98 -7.05 -5.34 -7.62
CA ALA A 98 -7.69 -4.18 -8.23
C ALA A 98 -7.28 -2.91 -7.49
N VAL A 99 -6.72 -1.94 -8.21
CA VAL A 99 -6.35 -0.63 -7.69
C VAL A 99 -7.24 0.41 -8.34
N GLU A 100 -7.90 1.24 -7.52
CA GLU A 100 -8.72 2.36 -7.98
C GLU A 100 -8.21 3.67 -7.38
N ALA A 101 -8.03 4.67 -8.23
CA ALA A 101 -7.72 6.03 -7.87
C ALA A 101 -8.80 6.96 -8.42
N GLN A 102 -9.31 7.84 -7.56
CA GLN A 102 -10.31 8.86 -7.90
C GLN A 102 -9.74 10.24 -7.56
N LEU A 103 -9.96 11.21 -8.45
CA LEU A 103 -9.70 12.61 -8.22
C LEU A 103 -11.04 13.32 -8.03
N LEU A 104 -11.28 13.81 -6.81
CA LEU A 104 -12.47 14.55 -6.46
C LEU A 104 -12.13 16.03 -6.27
N TYR A 105 -12.97 16.91 -6.81
CA TYR A 105 -12.94 18.33 -6.51
C TYR A 105 -14.16 18.68 -5.66
N ARG A 106 -13.93 19.30 -4.50
CA ARG A 106 -14.96 19.74 -3.57
C ARG A 106 -14.80 21.23 -3.33
N ARG A 107 -15.90 21.99 -3.45
CA ARG A 107 -15.89 23.47 -3.34
C ARG A 107 -15.67 24.01 -1.92
N THR A 108 -15.83 23.15 -0.92
CA THR A 108 -15.74 23.51 0.51
C THR A 108 -15.22 22.31 1.30
N PHE A 109 -14.71 22.53 2.52
CA PHE A 109 -14.41 21.44 3.44
C PHE A 109 -15.68 20.66 3.80
N ARG A 110 -15.50 19.35 4.09
CA ARG A 110 -16.61 18.41 4.24
C ARG A 110 -17.54 18.76 5.39
N ALA A 111 -17.00 19.01 6.58
CA ALA A 111 -17.79 19.38 7.75
C ALA A 111 -18.69 20.61 7.50
N LEU A 112 -18.17 21.62 6.80
CA LEU A 112 -18.97 22.79 6.43
C LEU A 112 -20.07 22.46 5.42
N GLN A 113 -19.75 21.64 4.41
CA GLN A 113 -20.75 21.16 3.45
C GLN A 113 -21.92 20.46 4.16
N VAL A 114 -21.61 19.54 5.08
CA VAL A 114 -22.61 18.76 5.82
C VAL A 114 -23.42 19.68 6.73
N THR A 115 -22.74 20.52 7.53
CA THR A 115 -23.38 21.46 8.47
C THR A 115 -24.36 22.40 7.77
N LYS A 116 -24.06 22.81 6.53
CA LYS A 116 -24.93 23.71 5.76
C LYS A 116 -25.94 22.99 4.86
N GLY A 117 -25.89 21.66 4.78
CA GLY A 117 -26.74 20.87 3.89
C GLY A 117 -26.51 21.17 2.41
N TRP A 118 -25.30 21.58 2.03
CA TRP A 118 -25.02 22.01 0.66
C TRP A 118 -24.82 20.82 -0.28
N THR A 119 -25.71 20.70 -1.26
CA THR A 119 -25.61 19.73 -2.35
C THR A 119 -25.27 20.39 -3.69
N GLN A 120 -25.69 21.66 -3.86
CA GLN A 120 -25.46 22.47 -5.05
C GLN A 120 -24.80 23.81 -4.70
N SER A 121 -24.02 24.32 -5.65
CA SER A 121 -23.44 25.65 -5.64
C SER A 121 -24.48 26.71 -6.04
N ALA A 122 -24.17 27.99 -5.79
CA ALA A 122 -25.01 29.12 -6.18
C ALA A 122 -25.30 29.19 -7.70
N HIS A 123 -24.47 28.54 -8.52
CA HIS A 123 -24.64 28.46 -9.98
C HIS A 123 -25.31 27.16 -10.44
N GLY A 124 -25.91 26.38 -9.52
CA GLY A 124 -26.67 25.17 -9.83
C GLY A 124 -25.85 23.89 -10.07
N GLY A 125 -24.52 23.97 -10.17
CA GLY A 125 -23.65 22.79 -10.26
C GLY A 125 -23.43 22.12 -8.89
N PRO A 126 -23.04 20.84 -8.82
CA PRO A 126 -22.83 20.14 -7.57
C PRO A 126 -21.65 20.73 -6.74
N ILE A 127 -21.70 20.53 -5.42
CA ILE A 127 -20.62 20.94 -4.50
C ILE A 127 -19.36 20.07 -4.63
N GLU A 128 -19.55 18.82 -5.04
CA GLU A 128 -18.50 17.84 -5.27
C GLU A 128 -18.62 17.26 -6.67
N ILE A 129 -17.50 17.09 -7.35
CA ILE A 129 -17.41 16.44 -8.66
C ILE A 129 -16.27 15.42 -8.67
N GLU A 130 -16.51 14.29 -9.32
CA GLU A 130 -15.43 13.42 -9.76
C GLU A 130 -14.83 13.99 -11.03
N VAL A 131 -13.56 14.39 -10.94
CA VAL A 131 -12.79 14.96 -12.06
C VAL A 131 -12.22 13.85 -12.92
N ALA A 132 -11.73 12.78 -12.29
CA ALA A 132 -11.15 11.64 -12.97
C ALA A 132 -11.23 10.39 -12.10
N ARG A 133 -11.26 9.24 -12.75
CA ARG A 133 -11.12 7.93 -12.12
C ARG A 133 -10.25 7.04 -12.98
N ARG A 134 -9.40 6.25 -12.33
CA ARG A 134 -8.59 5.24 -12.98
C ARG A 134 -8.61 3.95 -12.17
N GLN A 135 -8.86 2.85 -12.86
CA GLN A 135 -8.84 1.52 -12.28
C GLN A 135 -7.87 0.64 -13.07
N VAL A 136 -7.08 -0.16 -12.35
CA VAL A 136 -6.10 -1.08 -12.93
C VAL A 136 -6.13 -2.39 -12.14
N ALA A 137 -6.06 -3.52 -12.84
CA ALA A 137 -5.77 -4.82 -12.23
C ALA A 137 -4.27 -5.11 -12.34
N LEU A 138 -3.63 -5.36 -11.20
CA LEU A 138 -2.20 -5.65 -11.11
C LEU A 138 -2.00 -7.12 -10.69
N PRO A 139 -1.25 -7.91 -11.47
CA PRO A 139 -0.91 -9.26 -11.05
C PRO A 139 0.10 -9.22 -9.90
N VAL A 140 -0.15 -10.01 -8.85
CA VAL A 140 0.81 -10.24 -7.77
C VAL A 140 2.02 -10.95 -8.38
N THR A 141 3.12 -10.20 -8.45
CA THR A 141 4.40 -10.66 -8.96
C THR A 141 5.27 -10.98 -7.74
N GLY A 142 5.44 -12.26 -7.43
CA GLY A 142 6.17 -12.69 -6.23
C GLY A 142 5.27 -13.01 -5.04
N GLY A 143 4.49 -14.09 -5.14
CA GLY A 143 4.40 -14.99 -3.99
C GLY A 143 5.74 -15.71 -3.92
N ALA A 144 6.29 -15.92 -2.71
CA ALA A 144 7.56 -16.61 -2.50
C ALA A 144 7.75 -17.69 -3.58
N SER A 145 8.81 -17.57 -4.39
CA SER A 145 9.43 -18.76 -4.92
C SER A 145 9.84 -19.54 -3.66
N VAL A 146 8.93 -20.36 -3.16
CA VAL A 146 9.29 -21.54 -2.40
C VAL A 146 10.14 -22.29 -3.41
N VAL A 147 11.43 -21.99 -3.41
CA VAL A 147 12.42 -22.93 -3.89
C VAL A 147 12.19 -24.10 -2.96
N GLU A 148 11.34 -25.05 -3.40
CA GLU A 148 11.28 -26.34 -2.77
C GLU A 148 12.70 -26.85 -2.86
N VAL A 149 13.44 -26.74 -1.75
CA VAL A 149 14.73 -27.38 -1.64
C VAL A 149 14.39 -28.85 -1.79
N PRO A 150 14.83 -29.54 -2.86
CA PRO A 150 14.52 -30.95 -3.01
C PRO A 150 15.16 -31.65 -1.81
N THR A 151 14.32 -32.04 -0.84
CA THR A 151 14.78 -32.91 0.22
C THR A 151 15.10 -34.23 -0.46
N ALA A 152 16.37 -34.63 -0.42
CA ALA A 152 16.75 -35.95 -0.89
C ALA A 152 15.86 -36.95 -0.15
N SER A 153 15.07 -37.72 -0.90
CA SER A 153 14.22 -38.75 -0.30
C SER A 153 15.09 -39.68 0.56
N ALA A 154 14.52 -40.29 1.59
CA ALA A 154 15.25 -41.24 2.44
C ALA A 154 15.96 -42.32 1.61
N LEU A 155 15.33 -42.76 0.50
CA LEU A 155 15.93 -43.67 -0.47
C LEU A 155 17.15 -43.09 -1.20
N GLY A 156 17.08 -41.82 -1.61
CA GLY A 156 18.21 -41.11 -2.23
C GLY A 156 19.41 -40.99 -1.29
N LEU A 157 19.17 -40.70 0.00
CA LEU A 157 20.22 -40.66 1.02
C LEU A 157 20.84 -42.04 1.26
N CYS A 158 20.04 -43.10 1.32
CA CYS A 158 20.53 -44.47 1.45
C CYS A 158 21.38 -44.90 0.25
N ALA A 159 20.94 -44.57 -0.98
CA ALA A 159 21.68 -44.89 -2.20
C ALA A 159 23.05 -44.19 -2.24
N LEU A 160 23.10 -42.91 -1.85
CA LEU A 160 24.35 -42.16 -1.75
C LEU A 160 25.31 -42.75 -0.71
N ALA A 161 24.79 -43.11 0.47
CA ALA A 161 25.58 -43.73 1.53
C ALA A 161 26.18 -45.07 1.09
N LEU A 162 25.39 -45.90 0.40
CA LEU A 162 25.85 -47.18 -0.16
C LEU A 162 26.91 -46.98 -1.24
N ALA A 163 26.74 -45.99 -2.13
CA ALA A 163 27.71 -45.68 -3.17
C ALA A 163 29.05 -45.22 -2.58
N LEU A 164 29.03 -44.37 -1.55
CA LEU A 164 30.24 -43.93 -0.85
C LEU A 164 30.93 -45.08 -0.12
N ALA A 165 30.17 -45.96 0.55
CA ALA A 165 30.71 -47.13 1.21
C ALA A 165 31.37 -48.10 0.19
N ALA A 166 30.71 -48.35 -0.93
CA ALA A 166 31.24 -49.18 -2.01
C ALA A 166 32.53 -48.59 -2.62
N LEU A 167 32.57 -47.27 -2.84
CA LEU A 167 33.76 -46.58 -3.36
C LEU A 167 34.92 -46.63 -2.35
N GLY A 168 34.63 -46.45 -1.06
CA GLY A 168 35.61 -46.59 0.02
C GLY A 168 36.20 -48.00 0.09
N ALA A 169 35.35 -49.02 0.09
CA ALA A 169 35.77 -50.42 0.06
C ALA A 169 36.58 -50.77 -1.19
N TYR A 170 36.19 -50.24 -2.35
CA TYR A 170 36.92 -50.40 -3.60
C TYR A 170 38.32 -49.78 -3.56
N ARG A 171 38.45 -48.56 -3.01
CA ARG A 171 39.76 -47.91 -2.86
C ARG A 171 40.67 -48.61 -1.84
N LEU A 172 40.10 -49.17 -0.77
CA LEU A 172 40.86 -49.95 0.21
C LEU A 172 41.34 -51.28 -0.37
N ARG A 173 40.52 -51.98 -1.17
CA ARG A 173 40.93 -53.21 -1.87
C ARG A 173 42.02 -52.98 -2.91
N ARG A 174 42.04 -51.81 -3.56
CA ARG A 174 43.12 -51.42 -4.49
C ARG A 174 44.42 -51.00 -3.80
N ARG A 175 44.45 -50.87 -2.47
CA ARG A 175 45.66 -50.53 -1.69
C ARG A 175 46.40 -51.75 -1.12
N VAL A 176 46.13 -52.96 -1.60
CA VAL A 176 46.90 -54.15 -1.22
C VAL A 176 48.23 -54.19 -2.00
N VAL A 177 49.26 -53.61 -1.36
CA VAL A 177 50.72 -53.90 -1.35
C VAL A 177 51.45 -54.12 -2.69
N PRO A 178 52.42 -53.25 -3.06
CA PRO A 178 53.49 -53.62 -4.00
C PRO A 178 54.47 -54.58 -3.33
N ASP A 179 54.77 -55.65 -4.07
CA ASP A 179 55.70 -56.73 -3.75
C ASP A 179 57.08 -56.20 -3.31
N LEU A 180 57.44 -56.40 -2.03
CA LEU A 180 58.80 -56.16 -1.53
C LEU A 180 59.60 -57.46 -1.66
N THR A 181 59.95 -57.79 -2.90
CA THR A 181 60.85 -58.91 -3.20
C THR A 181 61.81 -58.51 -4.30
N ASN A 182 62.80 -57.66 -3.98
CA ASN A 182 64.13 -57.78 -4.58
C ASN A 182 65.19 -56.86 -3.95
N ARG A 183 66.26 -57.46 -3.40
CA ARG A 183 67.68 -57.26 -3.78
C ARG A 183 68.62 -57.46 -2.58
N GLY A 184 69.65 -58.27 -2.79
CA GLY A 184 70.88 -58.31 -1.99
C GLY A 184 71.26 -59.71 -1.55
#